data_AF-A0A7X8Y2W5-F1
#
_entry.id   AF-A0A7X8Y2W5-F1
#
_cell.length_a   1.000
_cell.length_b   1.000
_cell.length_c   1.000
_cell.angle_alpha   90.00
_cell.angle_beta   90.00
_cell.angle_gamma   90.00
#
_symmetry.space_group_name_H-M   'P 1'
#
loop_
_entity.id
_entity.type
_entity.pdbx_description
1 polymer ?
#
loop_
_entity_poly.entity_id
_entity_poly.type
_entity_poly.pdbx_seq_one_letter_code
_entity_poly.pdbx_strand_id
1 'polypeptide(L)'
;MSAQAEILQLHGPLTIKTIANVRDILQVYLQEAASLSRSLVIDVDGNEDIDLTLPQLLLSAQQTANQAGIHIALNKPADGNFLAVLQRAGLLSGDRHKDSFWLEGKAA
;
A
#
# COMPACT_ATOMS: atom_id res chain seq x y z
N MET A 1 10.27 21.61 0.15
CA MET A 1 11.24 20.53 0.41
C MET A 1 10.60 19.25 -0.11
N SER A 2 11.08 18.70 -1.23
CA SER A 2 10.53 17.46 -1.77
C SER A 2 10.82 16.34 -0.77
N ALA A 3 9.78 15.78 -0.15
CA ALA A 3 9.92 14.65 0.74
C ALA A 3 10.51 13.48 -0.06
N GLN A 4 11.72 13.05 0.30
CA GLN A 4 12.37 11.93 -0.36
C GLN A 4 11.63 10.65 0.03
N ALA A 5 11.39 9.78 -0.95
CA ALA A 5 10.59 8.59 -0.75
C ALA A 5 11.21 7.37 -1.41
N GLU A 6 11.10 6.25 -0.73
CA GLU A 6 11.33 4.94 -1.31
C GLU A 6 10.10 4.50 -2.07
N ILE A 7 10.29 3.90 -3.25
CA ILE A 7 9.20 3.37 -4.06
C ILE A 7 9.37 1.85 -4.13
N LEU A 8 8.38 1.14 -3.59
CA LEU A 8 8.26 -0.31 -3.74
C LEU A 8 7.24 -0.60 -4.83
N GLN A 9 7.70 -1.15 -5.94
CA GLN A 9 6.81 -1.64 -6.99
C GLN A 9 6.43 -3.10 -6.73
N LEU A 10 5.13 -3.38 -6.71
CA LEU A 10 4.58 -4.71 -6.57
C LEU A 10 4.03 -5.18 -7.91
N HIS A 11 4.52 -6.32 -8.40
CA HIS A 11 4.18 -6.89 -9.70
C HIS A 11 3.91 -8.38 -9.60
N GLY A 12 3.16 -8.91 -10.57
CA GLY A 12 2.73 -10.30 -10.63
C GLY A 12 1.58 -10.61 -9.66
N PRO A 13 1.24 -11.90 -9.45
CA PRO A 13 0.12 -12.26 -8.60
C PRO A 13 0.31 -11.76 -7.17
N LEU A 14 -0.62 -10.96 -6.66
CA LEU A 14 -0.67 -10.40 -5.31
C LEU A 14 -1.82 -11.07 -4.53
N THR A 15 -1.65 -12.37 -4.29
CA THR A 15 -2.68 -13.25 -3.72
C THR A 15 -2.16 -13.95 -2.47
N ILE A 16 -3.03 -14.66 -1.75
CA ILE A 16 -2.69 -15.42 -0.54
C ILE A 16 -1.50 -16.38 -0.73
N LYS A 17 -1.28 -16.89 -1.95
CA LYS A 17 -0.17 -17.80 -2.26
C LYS A 17 1.19 -17.09 -2.31
N THR A 18 1.21 -15.80 -2.64
CA THR A 18 2.41 -15.00 -2.85
C THR A 18 2.60 -13.92 -1.80
N ILE A 19 1.58 -13.63 -0.99
CA ILE A 19 1.55 -12.51 -0.06
C ILE A 19 2.66 -12.56 1.01
N ALA A 20 3.14 -13.75 1.37
CA ALA A 20 4.27 -13.90 2.28
C ALA A 20 5.55 -13.25 1.72
N ASN A 21 5.81 -13.42 0.42
CA ASN A 21 6.97 -12.79 -0.23
C ASN A 21 6.81 -11.26 -0.28
N VAL A 22 5.59 -10.79 -0.58
CA VAL A 22 5.28 -9.35 -0.58
C VAL A 22 5.49 -8.74 0.80
N ARG A 23 5.03 -9.42 1.86
CA ARG A 23 5.25 -9.01 3.26
C ARG A 23 6.73 -8.90 3.58
N ASP A 24 7.54 -9.90 3.22
CA ASP A 24 8.95 -9.92 3.55
C ASP A 24 9.71 -8.78 2.83
N ILE A 25 9.38 -8.53 1.57
CA ILE A 25 9.92 -7.38 0.81
C ILE A 25 9.46 -6.06 1.44
N LEU A 26 8.17 -5.92 1.75
CA LEU A 26 7.61 -4.72 2.36
C LEU A 26 8.27 -4.41 3.71
N GLN A 27 8.59 -5.43 4.50
CA GLN A 27 9.30 -5.26 5.77
C GLN A 27 10.71 -4.69 5.57
N VAL A 28 11.45 -5.14 4.55
CA VAL A 28 12.77 -4.59 4.22
C VAL A 28 12.65 -3.10 3.84
N TYR A 29 11.74 -2.76 2.94
CA TYR A 29 11.52 -1.37 2.51
C TYR A 29 11.07 -0.46 3.66
N LEU A 30 10.26 -0.97 4.59
CA LEU A 30 9.88 -0.22 5.79
C LEU A 30 11.06 0.05 6.71
N GLN A 31 11.94 -0.93 6.91
CA GLN A 31 13.16 -0.75 7.71
C GLN A 31 14.11 0.26 7.07
N GLU A 32 14.28 0.19 5.75
CA GLU A 32 15.10 1.14 5.00
C GLU A 32 14.52 2.56 5.08
N ALA A 33 13.22 2.72 4.81
CA ALA A 33 12.52 4.00 4.94
C ALA A 33 12.64 4.59 6.35
N ALA A 34 12.53 3.76 7.40
CA ALA A 34 12.75 4.16 8.78
C ALA A 34 14.16 4.71 8.99
N SER A 35 15.17 3.96 8.54
CA SER A 35 16.58 4.31 8.74
C SER A 35 16.98 5.62 8.05
N LEU A 36 16.32 5.94 6.94
CA LEU A 36 16.59 7.12 6.12
C LEU A 36 15.64 8.29 6.42
N SER A 37 14.70 8.14 7.36
CA SER A 37 13.61 9.11 7.61
C SER A 37 12.83 9.47 6.33
N ARG A 38 12.52 8.47 5.50
CA ARG A 38 11.80 8.63 4.22
C ARG A 38 10.38 8.08 4.32
N SER A 39 9.48 8.59 3.48
CA SER A 39 8.19 7.94 3.26
C SER A 39 8.34 6.73 2.34
N LEU A 40 7.47 5.74 2.49
CA LEU A 40 7.35 4.62 1.55
C LEU A 40 6.16 4.81 0.63
N VAL A 41 6.37 4.60 -0.67
CA VAL A 41 5.33 4.64 -1.70
C VAL A 41 5.18 3.25 -2.28
N ILE A 42 3.95 2.74 -2.27
CA ILE A 42 3.62 1.44 -2.85
C ILE A 42 3.03 1.67 -4.23
N ASP A 43 3.68 1.15 -5.25
CA ASP A 43 3.20 1.19 -6.63
C ASP A 43 2.63 -0.17 -7.01
N VAL A 44 1.36 -0.20 -7.38
CA VAL A 44 0.63 -1.40 -7.76
C VAL A 44 -0.11 -1.09 -9.05
N ASP A 45 0.06 -1.93 -10.07
CA ASP A 45 -0.86 -1.91 -11.21
C ASP A 45 -2.19 -2.56 -10.78
N GLY A 46 -3.28 -1.79 -10.80
CA GLY A 46 -4.59 -2.30 -10.41
C GLY A 46 -5.12 -3.41 -11.32
N ASN A 47 -4.48 -3.72 -12.46
CA ASN A 47 -4.85 -4.85 -13.31
C ASN A 47 -4.19 -6.18 -12.91
N GLU A 48 -3.28 -6.20 -11.93
CA GLU A 48 -2.69 -7.43 -11.41
C GLU A 48 -3.75 -8.38 -10.84
N ASP A 49 -3.38 -9.67 -10.71
CA ASP A 49 -4.19 -10.65 -9.99
C ASP A 49 -4.10 -10.39 -8.48
N ILE A 50 -5.10 -9.68 -7.95
CA ILE A 50 -5.13 -9.18 -6.57
C ILE A 50 -6.28 -9.86 -5.83
N ASP A 51 -6.00 -10.38 -4.63
CA ASP A 51 -7.03 -10.80 -3.69
C ASP A 51 -7.03 -9.95 -2.41
N LEU A 52 -7.93 -10.29 -1.48
CA LEU A 52 -8.13 -9.56 -0.23
C LEU A 52 -6.86 -9.47 0.65
N THR A 53 -5.91 -10.39 0.50
CA THR A 53 -4.73 -10.43 1.36
C THR A 53 -3.79 -9.26 1.12
N LEU A 54 -3.73 -8.71 -0.09
CA LEU A 54 -2.96 -7.50 -0.38
C LEU A 54 -3.46 -6.27 0.39
N PRO A 55 -4.74 -5.84 0.27
CA PRO A 55 -5.27 -4.75 1.09
C PRO A 55 -5.05 -4.96 2.60
N GLN A 56 -5.26 -6.18 3.10
CA GLN A 56 -5.07 -6.48 4.52
C GLN A 56 -3.62 -6.31 4.96
N LEU A 57 -2.66 -6.78 4.15
CA LEU A 57 -1.24 -6.56 4.39
C LEU A 57 -0.90 -5.07 4.39
N LEU A 58 -1.40 -4.29 3.42
CA LEU A 58 -1.13 -2.86 3.32
C LEU A 58 -1.70 -2.07 4.51
N LEU A 59 -2.89 -2.43 5.01
CA LEU A 59 -3.44 -1.84 6.25
C LEU A 59 -2.58 -2.16 7.47
N SER A 60 -2.17 -3.42 7.61
CA SER A 60 -1.29 -3.84 8.70
C SER A 60 0.03 -3.07 8.64
N ALA A 61 0.63 -2.97 7.45
CA ALA A 61 1.88 -2.25 7.25
C ALA A 61 1.72 -0.75 7.54
N GLN A 62 0.63 -0.12 7.11
CA GLN A 62 0.33 1.28 7.41
C GLN A 62 0.24 1.51 8.92
N GLN A 63 -0.46 0.64 9.65
CA GLN A 63 -0.57 0.74 11.10
C GLN A 63 0.80 0.62 11.78
N THR A 64 1.63 -0.34 11.36
CA THR A 64 3.00 -0.51 11.86
C THR A 64 3.89 0.70 11.55
N ALA A 65 3.82 1.22 10.33
CA ALA A 65 4.61 2.38 9.92
C ALA A 65 4.22 3.64 10.68
N ASN A 66 2.92 3.87 10.90
CA ASN A 66 2.43 5.00 11.70
C ASN A 66 2.98 4.96 13.14
N GLN A 67 3.07 3.77 13.75
CA GLN A 67 3.69 3.60 15.08
C GLN A 67 5.18 3.92 15.08
N ALA A 68 5.87 3.75 13.93
CA ALA A 68 7.27 4.07 13.72
C ALA A 68 7.51 5.49 13.18
N GLY A 69 6.46 6.31 13.00
CA GLY A 69 6.57 7.65 12.42
C GLY A 69 6.87 7.69 10.92
N ILE A 70 6.66 6.58 10.21
CA ILE A 70 6.88 6.44 8.77
C ILE A 70 5.55 6.58 8.05
N HIS A 71 5.51 7.42 7.01
CA HIS A 71 4.32 7.56 6.17
C HIS A 71 4.35 6.56 5.02
N ILE A 72 3.27 5.79 4.84
CA ILE A 72 3.03 4.96 3.66
C ILE A 72 1.92 5.59 2.81
N ALA A 73 2.12 5.65 1.50
CA ALA A 73 1.07 6.03 0.54
C ALA A 73 1.06 5.08 -0.67
N LEU A 74 -0.06 5.00 -1.38
CA LEU A 74 -0.08 4.44 -2.73
C LEU A 74 0.51 5.44 -3.73
N ASN A 75 1.16 4.97 -4.79
CA ASN A 75 1.67 5.81 -5.86
C ASN A 75 0.54 6.54 -6.62
N LYS A 76 -0.57 5.82 -6.85
CA LYS A 76 -1.80 6.31 -7.47
C LYS A 76 -3.01 5.75 -6.70
N PRO A 77 -4.22 6.36 -6.82
CA PRO A 77 -5.43 5.76 -6.27
C PRO A 77 -5.60 4.32 -6.74
N ALA A 78 -6.14 3.45 -5.88
CA ALA A 78 -6.47 2.09 -6.26
C ALA A 78 -7.46 2.11 -7.44
N ASP A 79 -7.15 1.35 -8.48
CA ASP A 79 -7.92 1.22 -9.71
C ASP A 79 -8.13 -0.26 -10.07
N GLY A 80 -8.88 -0.53 -11.15
CA GLY A 80 -9.03 -1.87 -11.72
C GLY A 80 -9.50 -2.96 -10.73
N ASN A 81 -8.84 -4.13 -10.79
CA ASN A 81 -9.07 -5.26 -9.90
C ASN A 81 -8.81 -4.89 -8.44
N PHE A 82 -7.80 -4.05 -8.16
CA PHE A 82 -7.50 -3.64 -6.80
C PHE A 82 -8.68 -2.89 -6.16
N LEU A 83 -9.25 -1.92 -6.87
CA LEU A 83 -10.42 -1.18 -6.42
C LEU A 83 -11.64 -2.10 -6.24
N ALA A 84 -11.86 -3.03 -7.18
CA ALA A 84 -12.96 -3.99 -7.10
C ALA A 84 -12.85 -4.89 -5.86
N VAL A 85 -11.63 -5.31 -5.50
CA VAL A 85 -11.37 -6.09 -4.28
C VAL A 85 -11.70 -5.26 -3.04
N LEU A 86 -11.23 -4.01 -2.96
CA LEU A 86 -11.51 -3.12 -1.83
C LEU A 86 -13.02 -2.92 -1.62
N GLN A 87 -13.77 -2.71 -2.70
CA GLN A 87 -15.23 -2.56 -2.66
C GLN A 87 -15.92 -3.84 -2.16
N ARG A 88 -15.58 -4.99 -2.76
CA ARG A 88 -16.19 -6.29 -2.40
C ARG A 88 -15.87 -6.72 -0.98
N ALA A 89 -14.71 -6.31 -0.46
CA ALA A 89 -14.27 -6.60 0.89
C ALA A 89 -14.90 -5.67 1.95
N GLY A 90 -15.61 -4.63 1.55
CA GLY A 90 -16.14 -3.61 2.47
C GLY A 90 -15.04 -2.76 3.11
N LEU A 91 -13.89 -2.62 2.45
CA LEU A 91 -12.77 -1.78 2.93
C LEU A 91 -12.89 -0.31 2.52
N LEU A 92 -13.89 0.02 1.69
CA LEU A 92 -14.30 1.39 1.41
C LEU A 92 -15.60 1.69 2.15
N SER A 93 -15.56 2.72 2.98
CA SER A 93 -16.69 3.18 3.78
C SER A 93 -17.64 4.12 3.03
N GLY A 94 -17.21 4.62 1.87
CA GLY A 94 -17.92 5.65 1.10
C GLY A 94 -17.63 7.08 1.60
N ASP A 95 -16.88 7.22 2.69
CA ASP A 95 -16.34 8.48 3.19
C ASP A 95 -14.92 8.65 2.64
N ARG A 96 -14.75 9.63 1.75
CA ARG A 96 -13.47 9.91 1.09
C ARG A 96 -12.32 10.14 2.08
N HIS A 97 -12.58 10.78 3.22
CA HIS A 97 -11.52 11.05 4.18
C HIS A 97 -11.04 9.78 4.89
N LYS A 98 -11.96 8.86 5.19
CA LYS A 98 -11.64 7.56 5.80
C LYS A 98 -10.99 6.61 4.80
N ASP A 99 -11.39 6.73 3.54
CA ASP A 99 -10.91 5.90 2.44
C ASP A 99 -9.67 6.53 1.76
N SER A 100 -9.15 7.65 2.28
CA SER A 100 -8.09 8.46 1.67
C SER A 100 -6.84 7.65 1.34
N PHE A 101 -6.41 6.73 2.21
CA PHE A 101 -5.26 5.85 1.92
C PHE A 101 -5.38 5.10 0.60
N TRP A 102 -6.60 4.69 0.23
CA TRP A 102 -6.87 3.96 -1.01
C TRP A 102 -7.17 4.88 -2.19
N LEU A 103 -7.87 5.98 -1.93
CA LEU A 103 -8.44 6.84 -2.97
C LEU A 103 -7.60 8.07 -3.29
N GLU A 104 -6.60 8.35 -2.47
CA GLU A 104 -5.64 9.42 -2.64
C GLU A 104 -4.28 8.75 -2.90
N GLY A 105 -3.87 8.76 -4.17
CA GLY A 105 -2.47 8.47 -4.50
C GLY A 105 -1.58 9.53 -3.87
N LYS A 106 -0.27 9.30 -3.91
CA LYS A 106 0.72 10.24 -3.40
C LYS A 106 0.40 11.62 -3.99
N ALA A 107 -0.06 12.54 -3.14
CA ALA A 107 -0.31 13.91 -3.51
C ALA A 107 0.98 14.44 -4.15
N ALA A 108 0.89 14.84 -5.41
CA ALA A 108 1.97 15.50 -6.13
C ALA A 108 2.44 16.74 -5.36
#